data_AF-A0A6I2GRJ2-F1
#
_entry.id   AF-A0A6I2GRJ2-F1
#
_cell.length_a   1.000
_cell.length_b   1.000
_cell.length_c   1.000
_cell.angle_alpha   90.00
_cell.angle_beta   90.00
_cell.angle_gamma   90.00
#
_symmetry.space_group_name_H-M   'P 1'
#
loop_
_entity.id
_entity.type
_entity.pdbx_description
1 polymer ?
#
loop_
_entity_poly.entity_id
_entity_poly.type
_entity_poly.pdbx_seq_one_letter_code
_entity_poly.pdbx_strand_id
1 'polypeptide(L)'
;MNRPTSLLAVLGLTTFLAAGVLGCGSDNVSSDEQAELAYLGLDQAVEKSLALGFAGFNTASSANISAQNGTGAATGALIVTGQVDQGSSSNKGMRLRVGMTDYSDGPVRLPEDGDKSTPYSISYATSTDTTAQPELTLSLRNFPTGTFTGTLIGAFHMQGELEGDVALDLTMSGELESDGSGGTRRKAGTTHVTGTAVSGEGEYHVDVTI
;
A
#
# COMPACT_ATOMS: atom_id res chain seq x y z
N MET A 1 -16.60 -83.39 26.21
CA MET A 1 -17.01 -82.38 25.21
C MET A 1 -15.76 -81.68 24.73
N ASN A 2 -15.15 -82.15 23.65
CA ASN A 2 -15.33 -81.69 22.25
C ASN A 2 -14.71 -80.30 21.97
N ARG A 3 -13.43 -80.32 21.52
CA ARG A 3 -12.79 -79.64 20.33
C ARG A 3 -13.16 -78.17 19.97
N PRO A 4 -12.39 -77.46 19.11
CA PRO A 4 -10.92 -77.33 18.95
C PRO A 4 -10.44 -75.87 18.60
N THR A 5 -9.12 -75.72 18.50
CA THR A 5 -8.28 -74.83 17.65
C THR A 5 -8.96 -73.81 16.70
N SER A 6 -8.43 -72.56 16.63
CA SER A 6 -7.91 -71.95 15.37
C SER A 6 -7.26 -70.56 15.55
N LEU A 7 -6.13 -70.44 14.86
CA LEU A 7 -5.34 -69.25 14.49
C LEU A 7 -6.19 -68.17 13.81
N LEU A 8 -5.91 -66.89 14.08
CA LEU A 8 -5.91 -65.85 13.03
C LEU A 8 -5.05 -64.67 13.47
N ALA A 9 -3.91 -64.52 12.79
CA ALA A 9 -3.12 -63.32 12.76
C ALA A 9 -3.84 -62.29 11.90
N VAL A 10 -3.96 -61.05 12.38
CA VAL A 10 -4.30 -59.90 11.53
C VAL A 10 -3.23 -58.84 11.74
N LEU A 11 -2.46 -58.67 10.68
CA LEU A 11 -1.49 -57.62 10.44
C LEU A 11 -2.27 -56.31 10.22
N GLY A 12 -2.17 -55.37 11.16
CA GLY A 12 -2.82 -54.06 11.09
C GLY A 12 -1.81 -52.95 10.81
N LEU A 13 -1.73 -52.54 9.56
CA LEU A 13 -0.86 -51.55 8.96
C LEU A 13 -1.08 -50.13 9.55
N THR A 14 0.04 -49.49 9.89
CA THR A 14 0.30 -48.05 10.11
C THR A 14 -0.70 -47.04 9.54
N THR A 15 -1.03 -46.01 10.33
CA THR A 15 -0.98 -44.61 9.83
C THR A 15 -0.80 -43.61 10.98
N PHE A 16 0.37 -42.99 11.02
CA PHE A 16 0.67 -41.76 11.76
C PHE A 16 -0.22 -40.65 11.20
N LEU A 17 -1.17 -40.14 11.98
CA LEU A 17 -1.85 -38.89 11.67
C LEU A 17 -1.01 -37.76 12.27
N ALA A 18 0.04 -37.36 11.55
CA ALA A 18 0.69 -36.09 11.77
C ALA A 18 -0.31 -34.99 11.39
N ALA A 19 -0.95 -34.38 12.39
CA ALA A 19 -1.65 -33.12 12.21
C ALA A 19 -0.57 -32.08 11.86
N GLY A 20 -0.40 -31.86 10.56
CA GLY A 20 0.41 -30.76 10.04
C GLY A 20 -0.19 -29.45 10.50
N VAL A 21 0.47 -28.81 11.46
CA VAL A 21 0.37 -27.37 11.64
C VAL A 21 1.01 -26.76 10.40
N LEU A 22 0.21 -26.55 9.34
CA LEU A 22 0.55 -25.60 8.27
C LEU A 22 0.16 -24.22 8.80
N GLY A 23 0.99 -23.69 9.69
CA GLY A 23 0.92 -22.34 10.19
C GLY A 23 2.35 -21.81 10.26
N CYS A 24 2.58 -20.64 9.67
CA CYS A 24 3.87 -19.95 9.50
C CYS A 24 4.74 -20.44 8.33
N GLY A 25 4.35 -20.07 7.12
CA GLY A 25 5.33 -19.56 6.14
C GLY A 25 4.98 -18.11 5.94
N SER A 26 5.75 -17.18 6.52
CA SER A 26 5.75 -15.82 5.99
C SER A 26 6.47 -15.90 4.65
N ASP A 27 5.70 -15.79 3.58
CA ASP A 27 6.24 -15.98 2.24
C ASP A 27 6.72 -14.61 1.74
N ASN A 28 8.01 -14.52 1.44
CA ASN A 28 8.52 -13.43 0.63
C ASN A 28 7.77 -13.44 -0.72
N VAL A 29 7.54 -12.26 -1.27
CA VAL A 29 6.91 -12.13 -2.59
C VAL A 29 7.75 -12.84 -3.65
N SER A 30 7.14 -13.82 -4.32
CA SER A 30 7.79 -14.68 -5.32
C SER A 30 6.98 -14.80 -6.62
N SER A 31 5.85 -14.10 -6.73
CA SER A 31 5.00 -14.09 -7.92
C SER A 31 4.38 -12.72 -8.16
N ASP A 32 3.93 -12.50 -9.40
CA ASP A 32 3.27 -11.24 -9.80
C ASP A 32 1.94 -11.05 -9.06
N GLU A 33 1.21 -12.13 -8.76
CA GLU A 33 -0.04 -12.06 -7.98
C GLU A 33 0.22 -11.61 -6.53
N GLN A 34 1.33 -12.04 -5.93
CA GLN A 34 1.73 -11.56 -4.60
C GLN A 34 2.20 -10.10 -4.64
N ALA A 35 2.83 -9.66 -5.74
CA ALA A 35 3.16 -8.24 -5.96
C ALA A 35 1.90 -7.37 -6.16
N GLU A 36 0.86 -7.91 -6.81
CA GLU A 36 -0.44 -7.26 -6.92
C GLU A 36 -1.08 -7.08 -5.54
N LEU A 37 -1.11 -8.13 -4.70
CA LEU A 37 -1.60 -8.04 -3.32
C LEU A 37 -0.83 -7.00 -2.50
N ALA A 38 0.49 -6.96 -2.65
CA ALA A 38 1.34 -5.97 -2.00
C ALA A 38 0.94 -4.53 -2.39
N TYR A 39 0.62 -4.29 -3.66
CA TYR A 39 0.13 -2.99 -4.12
C TYR A 39 -1.30 -2.69 -3.65
N LEU A 40 -2.21 -3.66 -3.70
CA LEU A 40 -3.62 -3.47 -3.31
C LEU A 40 -3.77 -3.04 -1.85
N GLY A 41 -2.86 -3.44 -0.96
CA GLY A 41 -2.85 -2.96 0.42
C GLY A 41 -2.32 -1.53 0.60
N LEU A 42 -1.66 -0.98 -0.43
CA LEU A 42 -1.18 0.39 -0.49
C LEU A 42 -2.06 1.32 -1.31
N ASP A 43 -2.99 0.82 -2.14
CA ASP A 43 -3.83 1.62 -3.04
C ASP A 43 -4.54 2.78 -2.32
N GLN A 44 -5.27 2.48 -1.24
CA GLN A 44 -5.90 3.49 -0.39
C GLN A 44 -4.87 4.42 0.29
N ALA A 45 -3.68 3.93 0.60
CA ALA A 45 -2.63 4.74 1.18
C ALA A 45 -2.05 5.76 0.18
N VAL A 46 -2.00 5.44 -1.11
CA VAL A 46 -1.64 6.38 -2.18
C VAL A 46 -2.67 7.51 -2.23
N GLU A 47 -3.96 7.17 -2.21
CA GLU A 47 -5.05 8.15 -2.20
C GLU A 47 -4.97 9.09 -0.99
N LYS A 48 -4.79 8.52 0.21
CA LYS A 48 -4.66 9.26 1.47
C LYS A 48 -3.39 10.12 1.50
N SER A 49 -2.28 9.63 0.97
CA SER A 49 -1.02 10.39 0.90
C SER A 49 -1.18 11.65 0.04
N LEU A 50 -1.89 11.53 -1.08
CA LEU A 50 -2.26 12.69 -1.90
C LEU A 50 -3.14 13.67 -1.11
N ALA A 51 -4.20 13.17 -0.47
CA ALA A 51 -5.13 14.02 0.30
C ALA A 51 -4.41 14.78 1.43
N LEU A 52 -3.55 14.10 2.19
CA LEU A 52 -2.71 14.70 3.23
C LEU A 52 -1.72 15.70 2.63
N GLY A 53 -1.12 15.41 1.48
CA GLY A 53 -0.25 16.35 0.76
C GLY A 53 -0.97 17.66 0.41
N PHE A 54 -2.19 17.60 -0.11
CA PHE A 54 -3.01 18.78 -0.38
C PHE A 54 -3.47 19.52 0.88
N ALA A 55 -3.78 18.80 1.97
CA ALA A 55 -4.07 19.42 3.27
C ALA A 55 -2.86 20.21 3.79
N GLY A 56 -1.66 19.64 3.66
CA GLY A 56 -0.40 20.29 3.97
C GLY A 56 -0.15 21.52 3.11
N PHE A 57 -0.38 21.41 1.79
CA PHE A 57 -0.30 22.53 0.86
C PHE A 57 -1.21 23.70 1.24
N ASN A 58 -2.48 23.42 1.55
CA ASN A 58 -3.47 24.45 1.87
C ASN A 58 -3.20 25.14 3.22
N THR A 59 -2.46 24.49 4.13
CA THR A 59 -2.14 25.03 5.46
C THR A 59 -0.72 25.60 5.56
N ALA A 60 0.13 25.38 4.56
CA ALA A 60 1.51 25.82 4.57
C ALA A 60 1.62 27.36 4.55
N SER A 61 2.17 27.91 5.63
CA SER A 61 2.55 29.33 5.72
C SER A 61 4.03 29.58 5.36
N SER A 62 4.76 28.54 4.97
CA SER A 62 6.18 28.57 4.63
C SER A 62 6.51 27.53 3.56
N ALA A 63 7.78 27.47 3.14
CA ALA A 63 8.26 26.42 2.24
C ALA A 63 8.11 25.01 2.83
N ASN A 64 8.01 24.88 4.15
CA ASN A 64 7.86 23.59 4.82
C ASN A 64 6.39 23.31 5.12
N ILE A 65 5.98 22.09 4.78
CA ILE A 65 4.69 21.50 5.15
C ILE A 65 4.88 20.78 6.48
N SER A 66 4.12 21.18 7.50
CA SER A 66 4.07 20.48 8.78
C SER A 66 3.46 19.09 8.60
N ALA A 67 3.81 18.16 9.49
CA ALA A 67 3.33 16.79 9.44
C ALA A 67 1.80 16.72 9.38
N GLN A 68 1.30 16.10 8.32
CA GLN A 68 -0.10 15.78 8.11
C GLN A 68 -0.30 14.31 8.48
N ASN A 69 -1.20 14.05 9.41
CA ASN A 69 -1.38 12.72 10.00
C ASN A 69 -2.69 12.10 9.51
N GLY A 70 -2.63 10.83 9.17
CA GLY A 70 -3.77 9.96 8.90
C GLY A 70 -3.56 8.59 9.56
N THR A 71 -4.59 7.75 9.50
CA THR A 71 -4.55 6.38 10.03
C THR A 71 -4.94 5.39 8.94
N GLY A 72 -4.45 4.16 9.09
CA GLY A 72 -5.04 3.04 8.36
C GLY A 72 -6.49 2.83 8.79
N ALA A 73 -7.31 2.26 7.91
CA ALA A 73 -8.69 1.91 8.23
C ALA A 73 -8.76 0.81 9.31
N ALA A 74 -7.74 -0.06 9.38
CA ALA A 74 -7.60 -1.07 10.42
C ALA A 74 -6.63 -0.64 11.53
N THR A 75 -5.39 -0.30 11.17
CA THR A 75 -4.32 -0.02 12.15
C THR A 75 -3.28 0.99 11.65
N GLY A 76 -2.44 1.46 12.58
CA GLY A 76 -1.23 2.21 12.27
C GLY A 76 -1.45 3.64 11.79
N ALA A 77 -0.34 4.27 11.44
CA ALA A 77 -0.27 5.68 11.11
C ALA A 77 0.33 5.92 9.73
N LEU A 78 -0.19 6.94 9.07
CA LEU A 78 0.33 7.53 7.83
C LEU A 78 0.68 8.99 8.11
N ILE A 79 1.89 9.40 7.79
CA ILE A 79 2.38 10.76 8.02
C ILE A 79 2.95 11.30 6.72
N VAL A 80 2.45 12.43 6.26
CA VAL A 80 3.00 13.14 5.10
C VAL A 80 3.67 14.43 5.57
N THR A 81 4.95 14.57 5.26
CA THR A 81 5.74 15.80 5.50
C THR A 81 6.33 16.28 4.19
N GLY A 82 6.90 17.48 4.14
CA GLY A 82 7.68 17.89 2.97
C GLY A 82 7.74 19.38 2.75
N GLN A 83 7.85 19.76 1.49
CA GLN A 83 8.04 21.14 1.07
C GLN A 83 7.19 21.50 -0.15
N VAL A 84 6.88 22.79 -0.24
CA VAL A 84 6.17 23.40 -1.37
C VAL A 84 6.90 24.65 -1.85
N ASP A 85 6.92 24.85 -3.16
CA ASP A 85 7.45 26.07 -3.77
C ASP A 85 6.74 27.32 -3.24
N GLN A 86 7.48 28.39 -3.02
CA GLN A 86 6.93 29.66 -2.53
C GLN A 86 6.66 30.66 -3.66
N GLY A 87 5.90 31.71 -3.34
CA GLY A 87 5.60 32.81 -4.26
C GLY A 87 4.17 32.79 -4.79
N SER A 88 3.80 33.80 -5.58
CA SER A 88 2.42 34.05 -6.03
C SER A 88 1.96 33.23 -7.25
N SER A 89 2.86 32.48 -7.88
CA SER A 89 2.55 31.66 -9.07
C SER A 89 1.41 30.65 -8.82
N SER A 90 0.51 30.50 -9.78
CA SER A 90 -0.50 29.41 -9.79
C SER A 90 0.08 28.05 -10.23
N ASN A 91 1.39 27.99 -10.46
CA ASN A 91 2.16 26.77 -10.68
C ASN A 91 3.09 26.53 -9.49
N LYS A 92 3.07 25.30 -8.95
CA LYS A 92 3.78 24.93 -7.71
C LYS A 92 4.34 23.53 -7.82
N GLY A 93 5.55 23.31 -7.34
CA GLY A 93 6.07 21.99 -7.00
C GLY A 93 5.81 21.67 -5.53
N MET A 94 5.53 20.40 -5.24
CA MET A 94 5.56 19.83 -3.90
C MET A 94 6.52 18.64 -3.89
N ARG A 95 7.30 18.50 -2.83
CA ARG A 95 8.17 17.34 -2.59
C ARG A 95 7.86 16.83 -1.21
N LEU A 96 7.24 15.67 -1.15
CA LEU A 96 6.66 15.11 0.06
C LEU A 96 7.35 13.79 0.41
N ARG A 97 7.33 13.45 1.69
CA ARG A 97 7.80 12.18 2.25
C ARG A 97 6.63 11.47 2.90
N VAL A 98 6.48 10.19 2.55
CA VAL A 98 5.42 9.32 3.08
C VAL A 98 6.00 8.44 4.16
N GLY A 99 5.61 8.71 5.41
CA GLY A 99 5.96 7.92 6.58
C GLY A 99 4.83 6.97 6.98
N MET A 100 5.14 5.72 7.27
CA MET A 100 4.19 4.74 7.81
C MET A 100 4.75 4.02 9.02
N THR A 101 3.87 3.67 9.95
CA THR A 101 4.17 2.80 11.09
C THR A 101 2.99 1.88 11.33
N ASP A 102 3.21 0.56 11.17
CA ASP A 102 2.20 -0.50 11.29
C ASP A 102 0.89 -0.22 10.54
N TYR A 103 1.00 0.51 9.41
CA TYR A 103 -0.12 1.00 8.64
C TYR A 103 -0.85 -0.17 7.98
N SER A 104 -2.17 -0.26 8.14
CA SER A 104 -2.98 -1.22 7.41
C SER A 104 -4.40 -0.68 7.19
N ASP A 105 -4.90 -0.78 5.97
CA ASP A 105 -6.31 -0.58 5.66
C ASP A 105 -7.16 -1.85 5.86
N GLY A 106 -6.54 -2.93 6.33
CA GLY A 106 -7.19 -4.20 6.59
C GLY A 106 -6.82 -5.27 5.56
N PRO A 107 -7.51 -6.42 5.62
CA PRO A 107 -7.21 -7.56 4.77
C PRO A 107 -7.46 -7.27 3.28
N VAL A 108 -6.53 -7.69 2.43
CA VAL A 108 -6.59 -7.55 0.96
C VAL A 108 -6.86 -8.87 0.27
N ARG A 109 -7.43 -8.81 -0.94
CA ARG A 109 -7.80 -9.97 -1.76
C ARG A 109 -7.46 -9.70 -3.21
N LEU A 110 -7.12 -10.76 -3.94
CA LEU A 110 -7.01 -10.68 -5.39
C LEU A 110 -8.40 -10.49 -6.01
N PRO A 111 -8.57 -9.54 -6.94
CA PRO A 111 -9.86 -9.25 -7.54
C PRO A 111 -10.38 -10.41 -8.40
N GLU A 112 -9.50 -11.17 -9.04
CA GLU A 112 -9.87 -12.28 -9.93
C GLU A 112 -10.55 -13.45 -9.21
N ASP A 113 -10.21 -13.66 -7.94
CA ASP A 113 -10.77 -14.74 -7.11
C ASP A 113 -12.08 -14.34 -6.39
N GLY A 114 -12.43 -13.05 -6.42
CA GLY A 114 -13.58 -12.50 -5.71
C GLY A 114 -13.57 -12.82 -4.21
N ASP A 115 -14.76 -13.00 -3.62
CA ASP A 115 -14.93 -13.29 -2.18
C ASP A 115 -14.52 -14.72 -1.77
N LYS A 116 -13.91 -15.49 -2.69
CA LYS A 116 -13.46 -16.86 -2.44
C LYS A 116 -11.97 -16.96 -2.12
N SER A 117 -11.20 -15.90 -2.33
CA SER A 117 -9.80 -15.88 -1.91
C SER A 117 -9.68 -15.70 -0.40
N THR A 118 -8.70 -16.40 0.17
CA THR A 118 -8.26 -16.15 1.54
C THR A 118 -7.69 -14.73 1.59
N PRO A 119 -8.21 -13.85 2.46
CA PRO A 119 -7.65 -12.52 2.61
C PRO A 119 -6.23 -12.57 3.16
N TYR A 120 -5.38 -11.65 2.71
CA TYR A 120 -4.04 -11.43 3.22
C TYR A 120 -4.02 -10.23 4.17
N SER A 121 -3.51 -10.45 5.38
CA SER A 121 -3.29 -9.42 6.39
C SER A 121 -1.87 -8.89 6.25
N ILE A 122 -1.76 -7.68 5.71
CA ILE A 122 -0.49 -7.01 5.44
C ILE A 122 -0.50 -5.67 6.18
N SER A 123 0.63 -5.36 6.81
CA SER A 123 0.90 -4.04 7.39
C SER A 123 2.18 -3.47 6.80
N TYR A 124 2.25 -2.14 6.74
CA TYR A 124 3.29 -1.41 6.06
C TYR A 124 4.01 -0.45 7.00
N ALA A 125 5.32 -0.41 6.88
CA ALA A 125 6.19 0.55 7.54
C ALA A 125 7.13 1.20 6.53
N THR A 126 7.65 2.37 6.87
CA THR A 126 8.72 3.02 6.10
C THR A 126 9.89 3.33 7.03
N SER A 127 11.03 3.71 6.45
CA SER A 127 12.17 4.18 7.24
C SER A 127 11.78 5.31 8.21
N THR A 128 12.35 5.26 9.42
CA THR A 128 12.28 6.37 10.39
C THR A 128 13.16 7.55 9.97
N ASP A 129 14.13 7.32 9.07
CA ASP A 129 14.86 8.39 8.40
C ASP A 129 13.98 8.97 7.29
N THR A 130 13.51 10.20 7.48
CA THR A 130 12.64 10.91 6.54
C THR A 130 13.25 11.07 5.14
N THR A 131 14.58 11.06 5.02
CA THR A 131 15.25 11.18 3.71
C THR A 131 15.23 9.88 2.91
N ALA A 132 15.03 8.75 3.58
CA ALA A 132 14.89 7.43 2.99
C ALA A 132 13.41 7.00 2.83
N GLN A 133 12.47 7.83 3.26
CA GLN A 133 11.04 7.58 3.04
C GLN A 133 10.66 7.74 1.56
N PRO A 134 9.64 6.99 1.09
CA PRO A 134 9.07 7.16 -0.24
C PRO A 134 8.77 8.62 -0.56
N GLU A 135 9.20 9.05 -1.74
CA GLU A 135 9.08 10.43 -2.19
C GLU A 135 7.83 10.57 -3.07
N LEU A 136 6.91 11.42 -2.62
CA LEU A 136 5.77 11.87 -3.40
C LEU A 136 6.06 13.26 -3.94
N THR A 137 6.39 13.35 -5.22
CA THR A 137 6.70 14.63 -5.88
C THR A 137 5.56 15.02 -6.81
N LEU A 138 5.03 16.23 -6.65
CA LEU A 138 3.88 16.73 -7.40
C LEU A 138 4.21 18.06 -8.09
N SER A 139 3.67 18.27 -9.29
CA SER A 139 3.68 19.53 -10.03
C SER A 139 2.26 19.95 -10.31
N LEU A 140 1.84 21.07 -9.72
CA LEU A 140 0.53 21.66 -9.87
C LEU A 140 0.60 22.74 -10.96
N ARG A 141 -0.38 22.74 -11.85
CA ARG A 141 -0.54 23.73 -12.91
C ARG A 141 -1.89 24.40 -12.78
N ASN A 142 -1.89 25.73 -12.78
CA ASN A 142 -3.10 26.56 -12.71
C ASN A 142 -4.02 26.21 -11.51
N PHE A 143 -3.47 25.97 -10.32
CA PHE A 143 -4.30 25.78 -9.13
C PHE A 143 -5.08 27.10 -8.83
N PRO A 144 -6.31 27.03 -8.29
CA PRO A 144 -6.94 25.87 -7.67
C PRO A 144 -7.72 24.93 -8.60
N THR A 145 -7.87 25.22 -9.90
CA THR A 145 -8.77 24.48 -10.82
C THR A 145 -8.10 24.02 -12.11
N GLY A 146 -6.85 23.57 -12.02
CA GLY A 146 -6.08 23.10 -13.17
C GLY A 146 -5.78 21.60 -13.09
N THR A 147 -4.52 21.24 -13.25
CA THR A 147 -4.08 19.84 -13.23
C THR A 147 -2.90 19.65 -12.31
N PHE A 148 -2.65 18.41 -11.95
CA PHE A 148 -1.38 18.01 -11.37
C PHE A 148 -0.79 16.82 -12.11
N THR A 149 0.53 16.72 -12.06
CA THR A 149 1.29 15.50 -12.36
C THR A 149 2.19 15.17 -11.18
N GLY A 150 2.66 13.94 -11.09
CA GLY A 150 3.62 13.59 -10.05
C GLY A 150 4.10 12.16 -10.11
N THR A 151 4.94 11.81 -9.14
CA THR A 151 5.47 10.48 -8.94
C THR A 151 5.42 10.09 -7.46
N LEU A 152 5.26 8.79 -7.20
CA LEU A 152 5.50 8.18 -5.88
C LEU A 152 6.55 7.09 -6.06
N ILE A 153 7.74 7.32 -5.52
CA ILE A 153 8.88 6.41 -5.69
C ILE A 153 9.46 6.07 -4.33
N GLY A 154 9.60 4.78 -4.04
CA GLY A 154 10.30 4.31 -2.84
C GLY A 154 9.81 2.97 -2.33
N ALA A 155 10.47 2.48 -1.28
CA ALA A 155 10.19 1.20 -0.67
C ALA A 155 9.26 1.33 0.55
N PHE A 156 8.35 0.37 0.65
CA PHE A 156 7.49 0.13 1.80
C PHE A 156 7.80 -1.26 2.35
N HIS A 157 8.05 -1.34 3.66
CA HIS A 157 8.35 -2.58 4.34
C HIS A 157 7.06 -3.29 4.76
N MET A 158 6.82 -4.47 4.23
CA MET A 158 5.66 -5.30 4.50
C MET A 158 5.93 -6.27 5.65
N GLN A 159 4.93 -6.42 6.52
CA GLN A 159 4.90 -7.39 7.60
C GLN A 159 3.54 -8.09 7.61
N GLY A 160 3.51 -9.37 8.00
CA GLY A 160 2.28 -10.15 8.13
C GLY A 160 2.34 -11.43 7.31
N GLU A 161 1.29 -11.69 6.53
CA GLU A 161 1.22 -12.88 5.67
C GLU A 161 2.07 -12.77 4.40
N LEU A 162 2.37 -11.53 3.97
CA LEU A 162 3.42 -11.22 3.02
C LEU A 162 4.47 -10.35 3.73
N GLU A 163 5.75 -10.69 3.53
CA GLU A 163 6.89 -10.01 4.14
C GLU A 163 7.89 -9.54 3.07
N GLY A 164 8.77 -8.61 3.47
CA GLY A 164 9.80 -8.03 2.60
C GLY A 164 9.45 -6.61 2.17
N ASP A 165 10.17 -6.10 1.18
CA ASP A 165 9.93 -4.74 0.69
C ASP A 165 9.12 -4.78 -0.61
N VAL A 166 8.17 -3.85 -0.75
CA VAL A 166 7.57 -3.50 -2.02
C VAL A 166 8.06 -2.11 -2.44
N ALA A 167 8.72 -2.05 -3.58
CA ALA A 167 9.19 -0.82 -4.20
C ALA A 167 8.14 -0.33 -5.20
N LEU A 168 7.64 0.88 -4.98
CA LEU A 168 6.75 1.55 -5.91
C LEU A 168 7.56 2.49 -6.81
N ASP A 169 7.25 2.48 -8.10
CA ASP A 169 7.62 3.50 -9.07
C ASP A 169 6.37 3.89 -9.85
N LEU A 170 5.62 4.86 -9.29
CA LEU A 170 4.34 5.29 -9.82
C LEU A 170 4.46 6.68 -10.43
N THR A 171 3.78 6.87 -11.56
CA THR A 171 3.45 8.15 -12.17
C THR A 171 1.96 8.41 -11.98
N MET A 172 1.59 9.66 -11.74
CA MET A 172 0.20 10.05 -11.55
C MET A 172 -0.12 11.39 -12.20
N SER A 173 -1.37 11.53 -12.62
CA SER A 173 -1.90 12.78 -13.14
C SER A 173 -3.40 12.90 -12.86
N GLY A 174 -3.90 14.13 -12.71
CA GLY A 174 -5.33 14.35 -12.51
C GLY A 174 -5.74 15.81 -12.53
N GLU A 175 -7.05 16.03 -12.37
CA GLU A 175 -7.64 17.37 -12.30
C GLU A 175 -7.63 17.90 -10.86
N LEU A 176 -7.56 19.23 -10.74
CA LEU A 176 -7.69 19.95 -9.48
C LEU A 176 -9.05 20.65 -9.42
N GLU A 177 -9.57 20.76 -8.20
CA GLU A 177 -10.70 21.62 -7.91
C GLU A 177 -10.42 22.47 -6.66
N SER A 178 -11.19 23.54 -6.50
CA SER A 178 -11.15 24.34 -5.27
C SER A 178 -11.66 23.52 -4.09
N ASP A 179 -11.04 23.69 -2.93
CA ASP A 179 -11.52 23.13 -1.67
C ASP A 179 -12.69 23.93 -1.04
N GLY A 180 -13.09 25.04 -1.67
CA GLY A 180 -14.12 25.96 -1.17
C GLY A 180 -13.67 26.91 -0.06
N SER A 181 -12.42 26.81 0.39
CA SER A 181 -11.82 27.60 1.48
C SER A 181 -10.61 28.44 1.01
N GLY A 182 -10.42 28.55 -0.30
CA GLY A 182 -9.31 29.30 -0.92
C GLY A 182 -8.09 28.43 -1.25
N GLY A 183 -8.14 27.13 -0.97
CA GLY A 183 -7.13 26.15 -1.34
C GLY A 183 -7.53 25.31 -2.56
N THR A 184 -6.81 24.21 -2.73
CA THR A 184 -6.98 23.25 -3.84
C THR A 184 -6.97 21.82 -3.33
N ARG A 185 -7.65 20.93 -4.05
CA ARG A 185 -7.62 19.48 -3.83
C ARG A 185 -7.71 18.74 -5.16
N ARG A 186 -7.42 17.44 -5.16
CA ARG A 186 -7.73 16.58 -6.30
C ARG A 186 -9.23 16.55 -6.54
N LYS A 187 -9.62 16.52 -7.80
CA LYS A 187 -10.98 16.17 -8.20
C LYS A 187 -11.11 14.65 -8.19
N ALA A 188 -12.05 14.13 -7.40
CA ALA A 188 -12.24 12.69 -7.23
C ALA A 188 -12.54 11.99 -8.56
N GLY A 189 -11.99 10.78 -8.76
CA GLY A 189 -12.20 9.98 -9.97
C GLY A 189 -11.51 10.51 -11.22
N THR A 190 -10.52 11.40 -11.08
CA THR A 190 -9.73 11.94 -12.20
C THR A 190 -8.24 11.62 -12.09
N THR A 191 -7.80 11.02 -10.98
CA THR A 191 -6.39 10.72 -10.75
C THR A 191 -6.07 9.39 -11.40
N HIS A 192 -5.39 9.42 -12.54
CA HIS A 192 -4.82 8.23 -13.16
C HIS A 192 -3.46 7.93 -12.55
N VAL A 193 -3.26 6.70 -12.11
CA VAL A 193 -2.00 6.20 -11.54
C VAL A 193 -1.51 5.04 -12.40
N THR A 194 -0.28 5.16 -12.89
CA THR A 194 0.38 4.11 -13.67
C THR A 194 1.77 3.84 -13.13
N GLY A 195 2.33 2.66 -13.38
CA GLY A 195 3.72 2.35 -12.99
C GLY A 195 3.89 0.91 -12.56
N THR A 196 4.82 0.67 -11.64
CA THR A 196 5.12 -0.68 -11.16
C THR A 196 5.16 -0.76 -9.64
N ALA A 197 4.77 -1.93 -9.14
CA ALA A 197 5.04 -2.38 -7.78
C ALA A 197 5.90 -3.65 -7.87
N VAL A 198 7.14 -3.57 -7.40
CA VAL A 198 8.10 -4.67 -7.45
C VAL A 198 8.35 -5.16 -6.03
N SER A 199 8.21 -6.46 -5.80
CA SER A 199 8.54 -7.07 -4.51
C SER A 199 9.13 -8.46 -4.72
N GLY A 200 10.32 -8.71 -4.16
CA GLY A 200 11.06 -9.94 -4.39
C GLY A 200 11.26 -10.23 -5.88
N GLU A 201 10.71 -11.37 -6.35
CA GLU A 201 10.75 -11.76 -7.77
C GLU A 201 9.49 -11.34 -8.56
N GLY A 202 8.46 -10.81 -7.90
CA GLY A 202 7.19 -10.42 -8.51
C GLY A 202 7.15 -8.95 -8.95
N GLU A 203 6.44 -8.71 -10.05
CA GLU A 203 6.19 -7.38 -10.59
C GLU A 203 4.71 -7.22 -10.98
N TYR A 204 4.07 -6.18 -10.42
CA TYR A 204 2.72 -5.79 -10.79
C TYR A 204 2.72 -4.47 -11.56
N HIS A 205 2.06 -4.46 -12.72
CA HIS A 205 1.84 -3.27 -13.52
C HIS A 205 0.57 -2.55 -13.06
N VAL A 206 0.76 -1.38 -12.48
CA VAL A 206 -0.34 -0.54 -11.98
C VAL A 206 -0.91 0.28 -13.14
N ASP A 207 -2.23 0.23 -13.31
CA ASP A 207 -3.01 1.15 -14.15
C ASP A 207 -4.42 1.28 -13.56
N VAL A 208 -4.61 2.30 -12.72
CA VAL A 208 -5.85 2.53 -11.96
C VAL A 208 -6.29 3.99 -12.00
N THR A 209 -7.57 4.22 -11.69
CA THR A 209 -8.13 5.57 -11.58
C THR A 209 -8.79 5.75 -10.21
N ILE A 210 -8.36 6.79 -9.49
CA ILE A 210 -8.82 7.18 -8.14
C ILE A 210 -9.29 8.64 -8.08
#